data_AF-A0A1E5K7D8-F1
#
_entry.id   AF-A0A1E5K7D8-F1
#
_cell.length_a   1.000
_cell.length_b   1.000
_cell.length_c   1.000
_cell.angle_alpha   90.00
_cell.angle_beta   90.00
_cell.angle_gamma   90.00
#
_symmetry.space_group_name_H-M   'P 1'
#
loop_
_entity.id
_entity.type
_entity.pdbx_description
1 polymer ?
#
loop_
_entity_poly.entity_id
_entity_poly.type
_entity_poly.pdbx_seq_one_letter_code
_entity_poly.pdbx_strand_id
1 'polypeptide(L)'
;MGIRMRNAREEKGLTQEQVAEISDSDDKHIGKVERGEKTPLISTMYGFWKATDIDMNQLFRELQELENQLEKQQSLEEENLE
;
A
#
# COMPACT_ATOMS: atom_id res chain seq x y z
N MET A 1 5.66 0.67 -0.61
CA MET A 1 4.32 1.03 -0.07
C MET A 1 3.93 2.47 -0.40
N GLY A 2 4.72 3.48 0.02
CA GLY A 2 4.42 4.90 -0.26
C GLY A 2 4.15 5.24 -1.72
N ILE A 3 4.97 4.76 -2.65
CA ILE A 3 4.76 4.95 -4.11
C ILE A 3 3.44 4.32 -4.58
N ARG A 4 3.07 3.14 -4.08
CA ARG A 4 1.80 2.49 -4.44
C ARG A 4 0.60 3.32 -3.95
N MET A 5 0.69 3.88 -2.74
CA MET A 5 -0.32 4.80 -2.23
C MET A 5 -0.41 6.06 -3.09
N ARG A 6 0.72 6.67 -3.45
CA ARG A 6 0.74 7.81 -4.36
C ARG A 6 0.05 7.50 -5.69
N ASN A 7 0.38 6.38 -6.31
CA ASN A 7 -0.20 5.99 -7.60
C ASN A 7 -1.72 5.77 -7.49
N ALA A 8 -2.18 5.04 -6.47
CA ALA A 8 -3.61 4.82 -6.25
C ALA A 8 -4.38 6.14 -5.99
N ARG A 9 -3.76 7.09 -5.29
CA ARG A 9 -4.34 8.42 -5.07
C ARG A 9 -4.44 9.19 -6.39
N GLU A 10 -3.38 9.19 -7.19
CA GLU A 10 -3.33 9.88 -8.48
C GLU A 10 -4.31 9.27 -9.50
N GLU A 11 -4.46 7.94 -9.54
CA GLU A 11 -5.45 7.23 -10.37
C GLU A 11 -6.90 7.62 -10.03
N LYS A 12 -7.16 7.93 -8.75
CA LYS A 12 -8.46 8.41 -8.28
C LYS A 12 -8.63 9.93 -8.41
N GLY A 13 -7.62 10.64 -8.91
CA GLY A 13 -7.65 12.10 -9.10
C GLY A 13 -7.67 12.90 -7.79
N LEU A 14 -7.20 12.33 -6.68
CA LEU A 14 -7.26 12.94 -5.36
C LEU A 14 -5.98 13.73 -5.02
N THR A 15 -6.11 14.84 -4.30
CA THR A 15 -4.97 15.55 -3.68
C THR A 15 -4.55 14.90 -2.37
N GLN A 16 -3.36 15.26 -1.86
CA GLN A 16 -2.91 14.80 -0.55
C GLN A 16 -3.81 15.34 0.57
N GLU A 17 -4.31 16.60 0.47
CA GLU A 17 -5.28 17.13 1.42
C GLU A 17 -6.60 16.35 1.41
N GLN A 18 -7.12 15.99 0.23
CA GLN A 18 -8.36 15.22 0.14
C GLN A 18 -8.24 13.84 0.79
N VAL A 19 -7.11 13.15 0.57
CA VAL A 19 -6.84 11.88 1.25
C VAL A 19 -6.70 12.07 2.75
N ALA A 20 -6.00 13.11 3.18
CA ALA A 20 -5.83 13.44 4.60
C ALA A 20 -7.18 13.69 5.29
N GLU A 21 -8.08 14.45 4.67
CA GLU A 21 -9.43 14.70 5.16
C GLU A 21 -10.26 13.41 5.28
N ILE A 22 -10.27 12.57 4.24
CA ILE A 22 -11.02 11.30 4.26
C ILE A 22 -10.44 10.29 5.26
N SER A 23 -9.12 10.33 5.47
CA SER A 23 -8.39 9.42 6.36
C SER A 23 -8.21 9.93 7.79
N ASP A 24 -8.83 11.07 8.15
CA ASP A 24 -8.67 11.74 9.45
C ASP A 24 -7.19 11.86 9.85
N SER A 25 -6.37 12.28 8.88
CA SER A 25 -4.91 12.39 8.97
C SER A 25 -4.44 13.80 8.60
N ASP A 26 -3.18 14.10 8.88
CA ASP A 26 -2.53 15.35 8.46
C ASP A 26 -1.96 15.20 7.04
N ASP A 27 -2.15 16.20 6.19
CA ASP A 27 -1.69 16.23 4.78
C ASP A 27 -0.16 16.08 4.66
N LYS A 28 0.61 16.67 5.58
CA LYS A 28 2.06 16.48 5.64
C LYS A 28 2.41 15.06 6.05
N HIS A 29 1.60 14.40 6.87
CA HIS A 29 1.78 12.98 7.18
C HIS A 29 1.58 12.13 5.92
N ILE A 30 0.53 12.37 5.13
CA ILE A 30 0.31 11.68 3.85
C ILE A 30 1.48 11.89 2.90
N GLY A 31 1.98 13.12 2.74
CA GLY A 31 3.14 13.40 1.90
C GLY A 31 4.41 12.67 2.36
N LYS A 32 4.68 12.60 3.67
CA LYS A 32 5.82 11.84 4.22
C LYS A 32 5.69 10.34 3.95
N VAL A 33 4.47 9.79 4.04
CA VAL A 33 4.19 8.38 3.72
C VAL A 33 4.46 8.10 2.24
N GLU A 34 3.95 8.93 1.34
CA GLU A 34 4.09 8.74 -0.10
C GLU A 34 5.55 8.80 -0.58
N ARG A 35 6.37 9.65 0.06
CA ARG A 35 7.83 9.74 -0.20
C ARG A 35 8.65 8.65 0.49
N GLY A 36 8.02 7.81 1.34
CA GLY A 36 8.72 6.76 2.09
C GLY A 36 9.51 7.26 3.30
N GLU A 37 9.30 8.51 3.73
CA GLU A 37 9.93 9.11 4.91
C GLU A 37 9.30 8.63 6.22
N LYS A 38 8.04 8.17 6.16
CA LYS A 38 7.30 7.62 7.28
C LYS A 38 6.57 6.34 6.87
N THR A 39 6.60 5.35 7.75
CA THR A 39 5.70 4.19 7.65
C THR A 39 4.31 4.62 8.11
N PRO A 40 3.25 4.38 7.31
CA PRO A 40 1.89 4.68 7.73
C PRO A 40 1.46 3.79 8.89
N LEU A 41 0.64 4.33 9.78
CA LEU A 41 -0.09 3.51 10.74
C LEU A 41 -1.19 2.73 10.01
N ILE A 42 -1.65 1.62 10.62
CA ILE A 42 -2.79 0.84 10.09
C ILE A 42 -4.02 1.74 9.92
N SER A 43 -4.25 2.69 10.83
CA SER A 43 -5.35 3.66 10.73
C SER A 43 -5.24 4.55 9.50
N THR A 44 -4.05 5.07 9.20
CA THR A 44 -3.77 5.88 8.00
C THR A 44 -3.97 5.06 6.73
N MET A 45 -3.49 3.81 6.71
CA MET A 45 -3.74 2.88 5.60
C MET A 45 -5.23 2.61 5.41
N TYR A 46 -5.96 2.37 6.50
CA TYR A 46 -7.40 2.15 6.45
C TYR A 46 -8.17 3.37 5.92
N GLY A 47 -7.84 4.56 6.39
CA GLY A 47 -8.40 5.80 5.86
C GLY A 47 -8.06 6.01 4.38
N PHE A 48 -6.82 5.70 3.98
CA PHE A 48 -6.38 5.76 2.60
C PHE A 48 -7.18 4.80 1.70
N TRP A 49 -7.40 3.56 2.13
CA TRP A 49 -8.16 2.57 1.37
C TRP A 49 -9.64 2.95 1.24
N LYS A 50 -10.23 3.57 2.27
CA LYS A 50 -11.56 4.19 2.14
C LYS A 50 -11.57 5.32 1.14
N ALA A 51 -10.57 6.21 1.18
CA ALA A 51 -10.48 7.37 0.29
C ALA A 51 -10.34 6.98 -1.18
N THR A 52 -9.60 5.90 -1.44
CA THR A 52 -9.30 5.42 -2.79
C THR A 52 -10.25 4.33 -3.28
N ASP A 53 -11.25 3.94 -2.47
CA ASP A 53 -12.20 2.87 -2.81
C ASP A 53 -11.47 1.58 -3.25
N ILE A 54 -10.43 1.22 -2.49
CA ILE A 54 -9.68 -0.02 -2.67
C ILE A 54 -10.41 -1.13 -1.92
N ASP A 55 -10.74 -2.23 -2.61
CA ASP A 55 -11.28 -3.43 -1.97
C ASP A 55 -10.18 -4.12 -1.15
N MET A 56 -10.36 -4.10 0.17
CA MET A 56 -9.47 -4.76 1.11
C MET A 56 -9.36 -6.27 0.88
N ASN A 57 -10.45 -6.93 0.46
CA ASN A 57 -10.42 -8.36 0.18
C ASN A 57 -9.54 -8.63 -1.05
N GLN A 58 -9.61 -7.77 -2.07
CA GLN A 58 -8.75 -7.87 -3.24
C GLN A 58 -7.28 -7.65 -2.87
N LEU A 59 -6.99 -6.63 -2.07
CA LEU A 59 -5.64 -6.37 -1.58
C LEU A 59 -5.05 -7.56 -0.80
N PHE A 60 -5.84 -8.17 0.09
CA PHE A 60 -5.39 -9.34 0.84
C PHE A 60 -5.12 -10.55 -0.06
N ARG A 61 -5.96 -10.79 -1.09
CA ARG A 61 -5.71 -11.85 -2.07
C ARG A 61 -4.39 -11.64 -2.81
N GLU A 62 -4.14 -10.42 -3.29
CA GLU A 62 -2.89 -10.07 -3.98
C GLU A 62 -1.65 -10.24 -3.08
N LEU A 63 -1.77 -9.91 -1.79
CA LEU A 63 -0.70 -10.13 -0.81
C LEU A 63 -0.41 -11.63 -0.63
N GLN A 64 -1.44 -12.46 -0.50
CA GLN A 64 -1.27 -13.92 -0.40
C GLN A 64 -0.65 -14.51 -1.67
N GLU A 65 -1.03 -14.04 -2.85
CA GLU A 65 -0.43 -14.48 -4.12
C GLU A 65 1.06 -14.12 -4.19
N LEU A 66 1.44 -12.92 -3.76
CA LEU A 66 2.84 -12.49 -3.66
C LEU A 66 3.65 -13.35 -2.69
N GLU A 67 3.11 -13.65 -1.50
CA GLU A 67 3.75 -14.54 -0.53
C GLU A 67 3.99 -15.94 -1.13
N ASN A 68 2.96 -16.52 -1.75
CA ASN A 68 3.08 -17.83 -2.40
C ASN A 68 4.11 -17.84 -3.54
N GLN A 69 4.27 -16.72 -4.27
CA GLN A 69 5.29 -16.59 -5.32
C GLN A 69 6.70 -16.49 -4.75
N LEU A 70 6.88 -15.75 -3.66
CA LEU A 70 8.17 -15.63 -2.97
C LEU A 70 8.62 -16.97 -2.40
N GLU A 71 7.71 -17.71 -1.76
CA GLU A 71 8.01 -19.06 -1.23
C GLU A 71 8.44 -20.02 -2.35
N LYS A 72 7.74 -19.99 -3.50
CA LYS A 72 8.12 -20.79 -4.67
C LYS A 72 9.48 -20.41 -5.25
N GLN A 73 9.81 -19.11 -5.29
CA GLN A 73 11.13 -18.67 -5.75
C GLN A 73 12.23 -19.18 -4.83
N GLN A 74 12.03 -19.09 -3.51
CA GLN A 74 12.98 -19.59 -2.52
C GLN A 74 13.22 -21.09 -2.65
N SER A 75 12.16 -21.89 -2.79
CA SER A 75 12.30 -23.34 -2.97
C SER A 75 13.04 -23.71 -4.26
N LEU A 76 12.84 -22.95 -5.34
CA LEU A 76 13.53 -23.17 -6.62
C LEU A 76 15.01 -22.76 -6.55
N GLU A 77 15.34 -21.72 -5.79
CA GLU A 77 16.73 -21.30 -5.58
C GLU A 77 17.49 -22.34 -4.74
N GLU A 78 16.88 -22.88 -3.69
CA GLU A 78 17.45 -23.94 -2.85
C GLU A 78 17.71 -25.23 -3.65
N GLU A 79 16.76 -25.64 -4.51
CA GLU A 79 16.90 -26.84 -5.35
C GLU A 79 17.98 -26.72 -6.45
N ASN A 80 18.28 -25.50 -6.91
CA ASN A 80 19.35 -25.25 -7.90
C ASN A 80 20.75 -25.12 -7.30
N LEU A 81 20.86 -25.07 -5.97
CA LEU A 81 22.12 -24.98 -5.21
C LEU A 81 22.64 -26.36 -4.74
N GLU A 82 21.80 -27.40 -4.81
CA GLU A 82 22.15 -28.82 -4.57
C GLU A 82 22.57 -29.55 -5.85
#